data_AF-A0A2E3C4D5-F1
#
_entry.id   AF-A0A2E3C4D5-F1
#
_cell.length_a   1.000
_cell.length_b   1.000
_cell.length_c   1.000
_cell.angle_alpha   90.00
_cell.angle_beta   90.00
_cell.angle_gamma   90.00
#
_symmetry.space_group_name_H-M   'P 1'
#
loop_
_entity.id
_entity.type
_entity.pdbx_description
1 polymer ?
#
loop_
_entity_poly.entity_id
_entity_poly.type
_entity_poly.pdbx_seq_one_letter_code
_entity_poly.pdbx_strand_id
1 'polypeptide(L)'
;MRRNNNDDSTFNDVTSDLPFILFVVTLLMLAVAMLWMNPVAVPVEPQDNSIRVEVEWDYGLTEREPTSASDQRRIEALEREEETLRPGHSRADIDLWVCQIEPTRECIGYNTPNRQTPLFKLDTDDLGWNGRDAKDDRNVEIVTGRRTELPAGTYVVNVHLYSPRSEQMPVVAYVKVLVNEGRPNQVTLERRIEFTHRGEEQNAFMFEVDSEGNVVAGSVVEGMDSMCIAPCRY
;
A
#
# COMPACT_ATOMS: atom_id res chain seq x y z
N MET A 1 -61.72 60.51 26.23
CA MET A 1 -61.27 59.80 25.02
C MET A 1 -59.92 59.14 25.31
N ARG A 2 -59.89 57.83 25.58
CA ARG A 2 -58.64 57.05 25.65
C ARG A 2 -58.55 56.24 24.36
N ARG A 3 -57.52 56.48 23.54
CA ARG A 3 -57.20 55.68 22.35
C ARG A 3 -56.68 54.31 22.79
N ASN A 4 -57.12 53.26 22.11
CA ASN A 4 -56.59 51.90 22.23
C ASN A 4 -55.18 51.85 21.63
N ASN A 5 -54.20 51.34 22.38
CA ASN A 5 -52.81 51.12 21.96
C ASN A 5 -52.47 49.62 21.86
N ASN A 6 -53.43 48.76 21.51
CA ASN A 6 -53.24 47.30 21.61
C ASN A 6 -52.71 46.63 20.33
N ASP A 7 -52.54 47.37 19.22
CA ASP A 7 -52.17 46.75 17.93
C ASP A 7 -50.65 46.75 17.64
N ASP A 8 -49.84 47.47 18.43
CA ASP A 8 -48.39 47.61 18.15
C ASP A 8 -47.52 46.52 18.81
N SER A 9 -48.05 45.74 19.75
CA SER A 9 -47.25 44.76 20.52
C SER A 9 -47.01 43.44 19.76
N THR A 10 -48.01 42.94 19.04
CA THR A 10 -47.93 41.67 18.30
C THR A 10 -47.11 41.78 17.02
N PHE A 11 -47.04 42.95 16.38
CA PHE A 11 -46.26 43.15 15.15
C PHE A 11 -44.74 43.25 15.45
N ASN A 12 -44.38 43.77 16.63
CA ASN A 12 -42.98 43.86 17.06
C ASN A 12 -42.40 42.49 17.47
N ASP A 13 -43.21 41.60 18.06
CA ASP A 13 -42.77 40.24 18.37
C ASP A 13 -42.43 39.44 17.08
N VAL A 14 -43.31 39.49 16.08
CA VAL A 14 -43.09 38.78 14.78
C VAL A 14 -41.87 39.30 14.03
N THR A 15 -41.59 40.61 14.10
CA THR A 15 -40.41 41.21 13.43
C THR A 15 -39.10 40.93 14.16
N SER A 16 -39.14 40.69 15.47
CA SER A 16 -37.96 40.32 16.27
C SER A 16 -37.54 38.85 16.09
N ASP A 17 -38.49 37.96 15.83
CA ASP A 17 -38.23 36.51 15.66
C ASP A 17 -37.84 36.11 14.23
N LEU A 18 -38.24 36.92 13.24
CA LEU A 18 -37.96 36.68 11.83
C LEU A 18 -36.46 36.45 11.48
N PRO A 19 -35.50 37.26 11.97
CA PRO A 19 -34.08 37.05 11.67
C PRO A 19 -33.53 35.76 12.29
N PHE A 20 -34.02 35.37 13.48
CA PHE A 20 -33.61 34.13 14.12
C PHE A 20 -34.13 32.91 13.36
N ILE A 21 -35.39 32.93 12.92
CA ILE A 21 -35.98 31.88 12.10
C ILE A 21 -35.23 31.74 10.77
N LEU A 22 -34.93 32.87 10.10
CA LEU A 22 -34.19 32.87 8.84
C LEU A 22 -32.78 32.29 9.02
N PHE A 23 -32.11 32.60 10.13
CA PHE A 23 -30.80 32.06 10.46
C PHE A 23 -30.83 30.53 10.64
N VAL A 24 -31.80 30.01 11.40
CA VAL A 24 -31.96 28.55 11.62
C VAL A 24 -32.28 27.83 10.30
N VAL A 25 -33.16 28.39 9.48
CA VAL A 25 -33.49 27.81 8.16
C VAL A 25 -32.27 27.80 7.24
N THR A 26 -31.45 28.86 7.26
CA THR A 26 -30.24 28.94 6.44
C THR A 26 -29.21 27.90 6.89
N LEU A 27 -29.01 27.70 8.20
CA LEU A 27 -28.14 26.64 8.72
C LEU A 27 -28.61 25.24 8.33
N LEU A 28 -29.92 24.98 8.39
CA LEU A 28 -30.50 23.70 7.94
C LEU A 28 -30.27 23.48 6.44
N MET A 29 -30.48 24.50 5.62
CA MET A 29 -30.23 24.43 4.17
C MET A 29 -28.76 24.17 3.86
N LEU A 30 -27.83 24.79 4.60
CA LEU A 30 -26.40 24.54 4.46
C LEU A 30 -26.00 23.13 4.89
N ALA A 31 -26.57 22.61 5.98
CA ALA A 31 -26.32 21.24 6.42
C ALA A 31 -26.82 20.21 5.38
N VAL A 32 -28.00 20.44 4.80
CA VAL A 32 -28.53 19.61 3.71
C VAL A 32 -27.67 19.73 2.45
N ALA A 33 -27.21 20.93 2.09
CA ALA A 33 -26.30 21.14 0.97
C ALA A 33 -24.95 20.42 1.20
N MET A 34 -24.39 20.47 2.41
CA MET A 34 -23.18 19.73 2.76
C MET A 34 -23.37 18.21 2.64
N LEU A 35 -24.54 17.68 3.03
CA LEU A 35 -24.87 16.26 2.86
C LEU A 35 -25.06 15.87 1.38
N TRP A 36 -25.51 16.79 0.54
CA TRP A 36 -25.63 16.57 -0.92
C TRP A 36 -24.29 16.70 -1.65
N MET A 37 -23.42 17.61 -1.21
CA MET A 37 -22.13 17.91 -1.85
C MET A 37 -21.01 16.97 -1.37
N ASN A 38 -21.17 16.34 -0.21
CA ASN A 38 -20.31 15.26 0.26
C ASN A 38 -21.08 13.95 0.18
N PRO A 39 -21.22 13.33 -1.02
CA PRO A 39 -21.80 12.00 -1.10
C PRO A 39 -20.97 11.14 -0.16
N VAL A 40 -21.61 10.63 0.90
CA VAL A 40 -21.02 9.68 1.85
C VAL A 40 -20.12 8.78 1.04
N ALA A 41 -18.80 8.90 1.24
CA ALA A 41 -17.84 8.02 0.59
C ALA A 41 -18.40 6.63 0.81
N VAL A 42 -18.80 5.95 -0.27
CA VAL A 42 -19.32 4.59 -0.17
C VAL A 42 -18.29 3.86 0.68
N PRO A 43 -18.62 3.39 1.89
CA PRO A 43 -17.63 2.74 2.72
C PRO A 43 -17.12 1.59 1.87
N VAL A 44 -15.87 1.71 1.41
CA VAL A 44 -15.17 0.60 0.79
C VAL A 44 -15.07 -0.39 1.92
N GLU A 45 -15.90 -1.42 1.86
CA GLU A 45 -15.83 -2.54 2.79
C GLU A 45 -14.38 -3.00 2.73
N PRO A 46 -13.60 -2.87 3.82
CA PRO A 46 -12.20 -3.23 3.77
C PRO A 46 -12.15 -4.67 3.29
N GLN A 47 -11.45 -4.92 2.19
CA GLN A 47 -11.10 -6.29 1.83
C GLN A 47 -10.23 -6.77 2.98
N ASP A 48 -10.86 -7.50 3.89
CA ASP A 48 -10.26 -7.97 5.14
C ASP A 48 -9.36 -9.15 4.79
N ASN A 49 -8.27 -8.84 4.08
CA ASN A 49 -7.29 -9.78 3.62
C ASN A 49 -6.48 -10.23 4.86
N SER A 50 -6.50 -11.52 5.14
CA SER A 50 -5.76 -12.09 6.27
C SER A 50 -4.24 -11.97 6.10
N ILE A 51 -3.76 -11.69 4.88
CA ILE A 51 -2.39 -11.22 4.63
C ILE A 51 -2.36 -10.28 3.44
N ARG A 52 -1.49 -9.27 3.50
CA ARG A 52 -1.07 -8.46 2.37
C ARG A 52 0.45 -8.33 2.40
N VAL A 53 1.09 -8.63 1.29
CA VAL A 53 2.53 -8.50 1.09
C VAL A 53 2.74 -7.53 -0.05
N GLU A 54 3.57 -6.52 0.20
CA GLU A 54 3.87 -5.47 -0.74
C GLU A 54 5.39 -5.36 -0.87
N VAL A 55 5.90 -5.34 -2.09
CA VAL A 55 7.27 -4.89 -2.37
C VAL A 55 7.18 -3.62 -3.19
N GLU A 56 7.87 -2.59 -2.73
CA GLU A 56 7.95 -1.29 -3.38
C GLU A 56 9.41 -0.98 -3.77
N TRP A 57 9.62 -0.43 -4.95
CA TRP A 57 10.93 0.00 -5.41
C TRP A 57 10.87 1.24 -6.30
N ASP A 58 11.91 2.06 -6.21
CA ASP A 58 11.99 3.29 -6.98
C ASP A 58 13.41 3.85 -7.12
N TYR A 59 13.59 4.78 -8.06
CA TYR A 59 14.78 5.62 -8.12
C TYR A 59 14.83 6.51 -6.87
N GLY A 60 15.91 6.42 -6.09
CA GLY A 60 16.15 7.36 -5.00
C GLY A 60 15.52 7.00 -3.66
N LEU A 61 15.07 5.76 -3.47
CA LEU A 61 14.80 5.17 -2.14
C LEU A 61 16.02 5.16 -1.19
N THR A 62 17.16 5.68 -1.65
CA THR A 62 18.26 6.24 -0.86
C THR A 62 17.87 7.61 -0.27
N GLU A 63 17.11 7.63 0.82
CA GLU A 63 17.12 8.77 1.76
C GLU A 63 18.47 8.84 2.52
N ARG A 64 19.59 8.90 1.79
CA ARG A 64 20.90 9.17 2.39
C ARG A 64 21.71 10.05 1.47
N GLU A 65 22.23 11.15 2.03
CA GLU A 65 23.20 12.06 1.43
C GLU A 65 24.22 11.30 0.55
N PRO A 66 24.54 11.79 -0.66
CA PRO A 66 25.46 11.12 -1.57
C PRO A 66 26.80 10.89 -0.87
N THR A 67 27.19 9.63 -0.71
CA THR A 67 28.41 9.26 0.02
C THR A 67 29.65 9.24 -0.86
N SER A 68 29.48 9.40 -2.18
CA SER A 68 30.57 9.32 -3.16
C SER A 68 30.45 10.34 -4.31
N ALA A 69 31.59 10.66 -4.91
CA ALA A 69 31.66 11.56 -6.08
C ALA A 69 31.00 10.96 -7.34
N SER A 70 30.80 9.64 -7.39
CA SER A 70 30.02 8.99 -8.45
C SER A 70 28.52 9.24 -8.28
N ASP A 71 28.01 9.19 -7.04
CA ASP A 71 26.61 9.47 -6.71
C ASP A 71 26.27 10.91 -7.09
N GLN A 72 27.18 11.84 -6.78
CA GLN A 72 27.04 13.25 -7.06
C GLN A 72 26.99 13.54 -8.57
N ARG A 73 27.89 12.94 -9.37
CA ARG A 73 27.87 13.07 -10.84
C ARG A 73 26.62 12.45 -11.48
N ARG A 74 26.05 11.41 -10.85
CA ARG A 74 24.82 10.74 -11.30
C ARG A 74 23.62 11.64 -11.06
N ILE A 75 23.48 12.21 -9.87
CA ILE A 75 22.45 13.19 -9.54
C ILE A 75 22.54 14.38 -10.52
N GLU A 76 23.74 14.93 -10.71
CA GLU A 76 23.97 16.05 -11.65
C GLU A 76 23.70 15.69 -13.12
N ALA A 77 23.85 14.43 -13.54
CA ALA A 77 23.51 13.98 -14.90
C ALA A 77 22.00 13.83 -15.08
N LEU A 78 21.30 13.32 -14.06
CA LEU A 78 19.87 13.11 -14.04
C LEU A 78 19.09 14.44 -13.88
N GLU A 79 19.67 15.41 -13.17
CA GLU A 79 19.17 16.79 -13.07
C GLU A 79 19.32 17.56 -14.38
N ARG A 80 20.37 17.28 -15.17
CA ARG A 80 20.67 17.97 -16.44
C ARG A 80 19.76 17.53 -17.60
N GLU A 81 19.10 16.38 -17.48
CA GLU A 81 18.20 15.85 -18.51
C GLU A 81 16.76 16.38 -18.41
N GLU A 82 16.37 17.13 -17.38
CA GLU A 82 15.00 17.70 -17.18
C GLU A 82 13.83 16.69 -17.37
N GLU A 83 14.11 15.39 -17.44
CA GLU A 83 13.19 14.26 -17.45
C GLU A 83 13.36 13.47 -16.13
N THR A 84 13.26 14.26 -15.06
CA THR A 84 13.23 13.98 -13.62
C THR A 84 12.99 12.51 -13.22
N LEU A 85 13.85 11.99 -12.33
CA LEU A 85 13.61 10.82 -11.47
C LEU A 85 12.34 11.07 -10.64
N ARG A 86 11.17 10.78 -11.21
CA ARG A 86 9.88 10.87 -10.50
C ARG A 86 9.61 9.55 -9.80
N PRO A 87 8.85 9.57 -8.70
CA PRO A 87 8.32 8.34 -8.16
C PRO A 87 7.63 7.50 -9.25
N GLY A 88 7.91 6.20 -9.27
CA GLY A 88 7.47 5.24 -10.27
C GLY A 88 8.40 5.09 -11.48
N HIS A 89 9.44 5.91 -11.63
CA HIS A 89 10.28 5.87 -12.83
C HIS A 89 11.39 4.81 -12.81
N SER A 90 11.62 4.11 -11.69
CA SER A 90 12.52 2.94 -11.68
C SER A 90 12.14 1.96 -12.79
N ARG A 91 13.15 1.56 -13.57
CA ARG A 91 13.07 0.58 -14.66
C ARG A 91 13.32 -0.84 -14.17
N ALA A 92 13.82 -1.02 -12.94
CA ALA A 92 14.04 -2.33 -12.37
C ALA A 92 12.74 -3.14 -12.36
N ASP A 93 12.91 -4.43 -12.58
CA ASP A 93 11.87 -5.45 -12.64
C ASP A 93 12.12 -6.37 -11.45
N ILE A 94 11.30 -6.22 -10.41
CA ILE A 94 11.44 -6.93 -9.13
C ILE A 94 10.17 -7.73 -8.91
N ASP A 95 10.32 -9.06 -8.91
CA ASP A 95 9.22 -9.98 -8.66
C ASP A 95 9.09 -10.26 -7.17
N LEU A 96 7.85 -10.38 -6.70
CA LEU A 96 7.46 -10.90 -5.40
C LEU A 96 6.91 -12.32 -5.55
N TRP A 97 7.31 -13.20 -4.65
CA TRP A 97 6.57 -14.44 -4.43
C TRP A 97 6.38 -14.75 -2.96
N VAL A 98 5.24 -15.39 -2.68
CA VAL A 98 4.81 -15.74 -1.33
C VAL A 98 4.40 -17.21 -1.34
N CYS A 99 4.87 -17.96 -0.35
CA CYS A 99 4.55 -19.37 -0.18
C CYS A 99 4.04 -19.66 1.22
N GLN A 100 3.05 -20.54 1.32
CA GLN A 100 2.86 -21.38 2.49
C GLN A 100 3.61 -22.70 2.25
N ILE A 101 4.78 -22.86 2.85
CA ILE A 101 5.67 -24.00 2.58
C ILE A 101 5.23 -25.27 3.31
N GLU A 102 4.53 -25.12 4.42
CA GLU A 102 3.90 -26.21 5.17
C GLU A 102 2.52 -25.73 5.66
N PRO A 103 1.47 -26.55 5.60
CA PRO A 103 1.46 -27.93 5.08
C PRO A 103 1.23 -28.03 3.56
N THR A 104 0.83 -26.95 2.89
CA THR A 104 0.27 -27.02 1.53
C THR A 104 1.31 -26.94 0.40
N ARG A 105 2.46 -26.29 0.64
CA ARG A 105 3.45 -25.92 -0.40
C ARG A 105 2.84 -25.07 -1.52
N GLU A 106 1.85 -24.27 -1.16
CA GLU A 106 1.15 -23.41 -2.10
C GLU A 106 1.85 -22.07 -2.20
N CYS A 107 2.08 -21.61 -3.42
CA CYS A 107 2.91 -20.47 -3.71
C CYS A 107 2.33 -19.64 -4.84
N ILE A 108 2.50 -18.33 -4.75
CA ILE A 108 2.09 -17.36 -5.75
C ILE A 108 3.30 -16.55 -6.20
N GLY A 109 3.38 -16.31 -7.50
CA GLY A 109 4.33 -15.38 -8.13
C GLY A 109 3.96 -15.14 -9.58
N TYR A 110 4.82 -14.44 -10.31
CA TYR A 110 4.56 -14.07 -11.71
C TYR A 110 4.24 -15.27 -12.61
N ASN A 111 4.76 -16.49 -12.40
CA ASN A 111 4.43 -17.62 -13.30
C ASN A 111 3.17 -18.42 -12.89
N THR A 112 2.47 -18.03 -11.84
CA THR A 112 1.25 -18.73 -11.42
C THR A 112 0.10 -18.52 -12.42
N PRO A 113 -0.57 -19.59 -12.89
CA PRO A 113 -1.73 -19.49 -13.77
C PRO A 113 -2.80 -18.53 -13.21
N ASN A 114 -3.25 -17.60 -14.06
CA ASN A 114 -4.25 -16.58 -13.70
C ASN A 114 -3.87 -15.70 -12.50
N ARG A 115 -2.58 -15.64 -12.10
CA ARG A 115 -2.11 -14.85 -10.95
C ARG A 115 -2.82 -15.20 -9.65
N GLN A 116 -3.29 -16.44 -9.51
CA GLN A 116 -4.13 -16.85 -8.40
C GLN A 116 -3.88 -18.30 -7.99
N THR A 117 -4.01 -18.53 -6.70
CA THR A 117 -4.05 -19.85 -6.05
C THR A 117 -5.26 -19.92 -5.11
N PRO A 118 -5.58 -21.09 -4.52
CA PRO A 118 -6.56 -21.18 -3.43
C PRO A 118 -6.32 -20.22 -2.24
N LEU A 119 -5.08 -19.88 -1.91
CA LEU A 119 -4.68 -19.08 -0.76
C LEU A 119 -4.37 -17.64 -1.12
N PHE A 120 -3.80 -17.38 -2.29
CA PHE A 120 -3.24 -16.07 -2.63
C PHE A 120 -3.65 -15.57 -4.01
N LYS A 121 -3.54 -14.26 -4.19
CA LYS A 121 -3.67 -13.57 -5.47
C LYS A 121 -2.55 -12.55 -5.62
N LEU A 122 -1.93 -12.49 -6.79
CA LEU A 122 -1.07 -11.36 -7.18
C LEU A 122 -1.99 -10.28 -7.75
N ASP A 123 -2.22 -9.22 -6.97
CA ASP A 123 -3.13 -8.12 -7.28
C ASP A 123 -2.48 -7.05 -8.15
N THR A 124 -1.19 -6.83 -7.98
CA THR A 124 -0.40 -5.85 -8.73
C THR A 124 0.97 -6.43 -9.03
N ASP A 125 1.44 -6.18 -10.25
CA ASP A 125 2.56 -6.85 -10.92
C ASP A 125 3.23 -5.80 -11.83
N ASP A 126 3.91 -4.82 -11.21
CA ASP A 126 4.57 -3.73 -11.93
C ASP A 126 5.91 -4.19 -12.51
N LEU A 127 6.08 -4.09 -13.82
CA LEU A 127 7.32 -4.49 -14.51
C LEU A 127 8.42 -3.41 -14.53
N GLY A 128 8.29 -2.39 -13.69
CA GLY A 128 9.05 -1.15 -13.77
C GLY A 128 8.67 -0.25 -14.96
N TRP A 129 9.19 0.98 -14.96
CA TRP A 129 8.95 1.98 -15.99
C TRP A 129 9.60 1.62 -17.32
N ASN A 130 8.85 1.77 -18.41
CA ASN A 130 9.30 1.45 -19.75
C ASN A 130 9.88 2.64 -20.54
N GLY A 131 9.90 3.85 -19.95
CA GLY A 131 10.42 5.06 -20.57
C GLY A 131 9.43 5.87 -21.39
N ARG A 132 8.15 5.48 -21.46
CA ARG A 132 7.14 6.13 -22.33
C ARG A 132 5.82 6.43 -21.65
N ASP A 133 5.46 5.68 -20.63
CA ASP A 133 4.18 5.82 -19.96
C ASP A 133 4.28 6.82 -18.80
N ALA A 134 3.23 7.63 -18.60
CA ALA A 134 3.10 8.43 -17.39
C ALA A 134 2.82 7.49 -16.21
N LYS A 135 3.70 7.50 -15.20
CA LYS A 135 3.54 6.78 -13.94
C LYS A 135 3.53 7.81 -12.82
N ASP A 136 2.53 7.74 -11.94
CA ASP A 136 2.23 8.87 -11.04
C ASP A 136 2.59 8.65 -9.56
N ASP A 137 3.08 7.47 -9.13
CA ASP A 137 3.26 7.24 -7.69
C ASP A 137 4.41 6.33 -7.25
N ARG A 138 4.60 5.11 -7.78
CA ARG A 138 5.65 4.16 -7.35
C ARG A 138 5.66 2.88 -8.19
N ASN A 139 6.69 2.03 -8.09
CA ASN A 139 6.61 0.63 -8.56
C ASN A 139 6.29 -0.30 -7.40
N VAL A 140 5.31 -1.17 -7.59
CA VAL A 140 4.83 -2.05 -6.54
C VAL A 140 4.36 -3.41 -7.08
N GLU A 141 4.68 -4.47 -6.35
CA GLU A 141 3.94 -5.73 -6.45
C GLU A 141 3.20 -6.01 -5.15
N ILE A 142 1.97 -6.50 -5.29
CA ILE A 142 1.09 -6.75 -4.16
C ILE A 142 0.53 -8.17 -4.26
N VAL A 143 0.80 -8.97 -3.24
CA VAL A 143 0.15 -10.26 -3.02
C VAL A 143 -0.82 -10.15 -1.85
N THR A 144 -2.06 -10.62 -2.04
CA THR A 144 -3.06 -10.68 -0.97
C THR A 144 -3.52 -12.11 -0.71
N GLY A 145 -3.90 -12.37 0.54
CA GLY A 145 -4.59 -13.58 0.95
C GLY A 145 -6.05 -13.55 0.49
N ARG A 146 -6.52 -14.63 -0.13
CA ARG A 146 -7.91 -14.78 -0.58
C ARG A 146 -8.84 -15.29 0.51
N ARG A 147 -8.28 -15.68 1.66
CA ARG A 147 -9.03 -16.17 2.80
C ARG A 147 -9.20 -15.07 3.83
N THR A 148 -10.34 -15.12 4.50
CA THR A 148 -10.63 -14.31 5.69
C THR A 148 -9.77 -14.70 6.88
N GLU A 149 -9.18 -15.90 6.88
CA GLU A 149 -8.27 -16.40 7.91
C GLU A 149 -7.12 -17.17 7.24
N LEU A 150 -5.88 -16.93 7.69
CA LEU A 150 -4.72 -17.67 7.22
C LEU A 150 -4.69 -19.07 7.83
N PRO A 151 -4.54 -20.14 7.03
CA PRO A 151 -4.32 -21.46 7.59
C PRO A 151 -3.01 -21.55 8.39
N ALA A 152 -3.01 -22.33 9.47
CA ALA A 152 -1.80 -22.61 10.22
C ALA A 152 -0.70 -23.17 9.33
N GLY A 153 0.54 -22.75 9.56
CA GLY A 153 1.66 -23.17 8.75
C GLY A 153 2.82 -22.19 8.72
N THR A 154 3.83 -22.54 7.93
CA THR A 154 5.01 -21.69 7.73
C THR A 154 4.86 -20.92 6.42
N TYR A 155 5.03 -19.61 6.51
CA TYR A 155 4.94 -18.68 5.39
C TYR A 155 6.31 -18.09 5.08
N VAL A 156 6.61 -17.95 3.80
CA VAL A 156 7.85 -17.37 3.29
C VAL A 156 7.52 -16.28 2.29
N VAL A 157 8.17 -15.14 2.44
CA VAL A 157 8.12 -14.00 1.53
C VAL A 157 9.50 -13.81 0.94
N ASN A 158 9.57 -13.76 -0.38
CA ASN A 158 10.82 -13.66 -1.11
C ASN A 158 10.68 -12.68 -2.28
N VAL A 159 11.77 -11.99 -2.57
CA VAL A 159 11.85 -11.03 -3.65
C VAL A 159 13.03 -11.34 -4.56
N HIS A 160 12.84 -11.09 -5.84
CA HIS A 160 13.79 -11.42 -6.88
C HIS A 160 14.00 -10.23 -7.82
N LEU A 161 15.25 -9.80 -7.97
CA LEU A 161 15.61 -8.84 -9.02
C LEU A 161 15.74 -9.53 -10.37
N TYR A 162 14.61 -9.69 -11.07
CA TYR A 162 14.57 -10.30 -12.41
C TYR A 162 15.44 -9.57 -13.42
N SER A 163 15.34 -8.23 -13.44
CA SER A 163 16.15 -7.42 -14.34
C SER A 163 16.33 -6.00 -13.83
N PRO A 164 17.57 -5.52 -13.64
CA PRO A 164 17.80 -4.11 -13.29
C PRO A 164 17.52 -3.15 -14.47
N ARG A 165 17.32 -3.64 -15.70
CA ARG A 165 17.04 -2.84 -16.92
C ARG A 165 17.86 -1.53 -17.05
N SER A 166 19.18 -1.67 -16.93
CA SER A 166 20.18 -0.59 -17.01
C SER A 166 20.26 0.33 -15.78
N GLU A 167 19.55 0.02 -14.69
CA GLU A 167 19.80 0.65 -13.40
C GLU A 167 21.20 0.34 -12.87
N GLN A 168 21.72 1.29 -12.11
CA GLN A 168 22.97 1.09 -11.39
C GLN A 168 22.70 0.28 -10.14
N MET A 169 23.56 -0.69 -9.88
CA MET A 169 23.51 -1.46 -8.65
C MET A 169 24.14 -0.66 -7.49
N PRO A 170 23.67 -0.84 -6.24
CA PRO A 170 22.60 -1.75 -5.85
C PRO A 170 21.20 -1.20 -6.17
N VAL A 171 20.28 -2.11 -6.51
CA VAL A 171 18.83 -1.80 -6.60
C VAL A 171 18.22 -2.04 -5.23
N VAL A 172 17.39 -1.11 -4.76
CA VAL A 172 16.81 -1.14 -3.41
C VAL A 172 15.31 -1.39 -3.51
N ALA A 173 14.80 -2.28 -2.66
CA ALA A 173 13.37 -2.52 -2.49
C ALA A 173 12.99 -2.52 -1.01
N TYR A 174 11.76 -2.11 -0.70
CA TYR A 174 11.15 -2.22 0.62
C TYR A 174 10.04 -3.26 0.57
N VAL A 175 10.14 -4.27 1.45
CA VAL A 175 9.11 -5.29 1.61
C VAL A 175 8.32 -5.01 2.87
N LYS A 176 7.00 -4.97 2.75
CA LYS A 176 6.05 -4.82 3.84
C LYS A 176 5.10 -6.00 3.88
N VAL A 177 4.94 -6.61 5.04
CA VAL A 177 3.98 -7.69 5.30
C VAL A 177 3.00 -7.23 6.36
N LEU A 178 1.72 -7.24 6.02
CA LEU A 178 0.60 -7.02 6.92
C LEU A 178 -0.10 -8.37 7.10
N VAL A 179 -0.04 -8.94 8.31
CA VAL A 179 -0.80 -10.15 8.67
C VAL A 179 -2.02 -9.72 9.47
N ASN A 180 -3.19 -10.27 9.14
CA ASN A 180 -4.49 -9.89 9.68
C ASN A 180 -4.75 -8.38 9.54
N GLU A 181 -4.55 -7.84 8.34
CA GLU A 181 -4.78 -6.42 8.03
C GLU A 181 -6.19 -6.01 8.43
N GLY A 182 -6.33 -4.90 9.17
CA GLY A 182 -7.62 -4.38 9.61
C GLY A 182 -8.17 -5.01 10.90
N ARG A 183 -7.47 -5.99 11.50
CA ARG A 183 -7.94 -6.74 12.68
C ARG A 183 -7.18 -6.39 13.96
N PRO A 184 -7.75 -6.66 15.16
CA PRO A 184 -7.09 -6.35 16.44
C PRO A 184 -5.73 -7.05 16.66
N ASN A 185 -5.52 -8.19 16.00
CA ASN A 185 -4.30 -9.00 16.04
C ASN A 185 -3.36 -8.74 14.84
N GLN A 186 -3.48 -7.57 14.19
CA GLN A 186 -2.64 -7.21 13.05
C GLN A 186 -1.15 -7.19 13.43
N VAL A 187 -0.32 -7.78 12.57
CA VAL A 187 1.15 -7.71 12.66
C VAL A 187 1.69 -7.03 11.40
N THR A 188 2.65 -6.12 11.57
CA THR A 188 3.33 -5.43 10.47
C THR A 188 4.82 -5.74 10.53
N LEU A 189 5.37 -6.24 9.42
CA LEU A 189 6.80 -6.50 9.24
C LEU A 189 7.31 -5.65 8.07
N GLU A 190 8.46 -5.02 8.22
CA GLU A 190 9.05 -4.17 7.19
C GLU A 190 10.54 -4.45 7.06
N ARG A 191 11.04 -4.55 5.82
CA ARG A 191 12.45 -4.84 5.55
C ARG A 191 12.92 -4.11 4.30
N ARG A 192 14.12 -3.54 4.38
CA ARG A 192 14.86 -3.00 3.25
C ARG A 192 15.78 -4.07 2.67
N ILE A 193 15.75 -4.26 1.36
CA ILE A 193 16.56 -5.23 0.63
C ILE A 193 17.42 -4.48 -0.39
N GLU A 194 18.70 -4.83 -0.44
CA GLU A 194 19.65 -4.32 -1.44
C GLU A 194 20.08 -5.47 -2.34
N PHE A 195 19.76 -5.38 -3.63
CA PHE A 195 20.23 -6.29 -4.64
C PHE A 195 21.53 -5.76 -5.24
N THR A 196 22.57 -6.59 -5.22
CA THR A 196 23.92 -6.26 -5.67
C THR A 196 24.23 -6.78 -7.07
N HIS A 197 23.46 -7.75 -7.57
CA HIS A 197 23.60 -8.29 -8.92
C HIS A 197 22.26 -8.73 -9.53
N ARG A 198 22.22 -8.83 -10.86
CA ARG A 198 21.04 -9.30 -11.60
C ARG A 198 20.72 -10.75 -11.25
N GLY A 199 19.44 -11.06 -11.09
CA GLY A 199 18.96 -12.40 -10.77
C GLY A 199 19.13 -12.77 -9.30
N GLU A 200 19.50 -11.80 -8.45
CA GLU A 200 19.62 -12.00 -7.02
C GLU A 200 18.24 -12.18 -6.41
N GLU A 201 18.11 -13.22 -5.58
CA GLU A 201 16.89 -13.60 -4.91
C GLU A 201 17.15 -13.60 -3.40
N GLN A 202 16.30 -12.92 -2.62
CA GLN A 202 16.45 -12.80 -1.18
C GLN A 202 15.14 -13.11 -0.45
N ASN A 203 15.24 -13.94 0.60
CA ASN A 203 14.14 -14.15 1.53
C ASN A 203 13.98 -12.90 2.39
N ALA A 204 12.82 -12.24 2.31
CA ALA A 204 12.50 -11.10 3.15
C ALA A 204 12.14 -11.56 4.56
N PHE A 205 11.16 -12.45 4.66
CA PHE A 205 10.62 -12.96 5.93
C PHE A 205 10.25 -14.43 5.82
N MET A 206 10.43 -15.16 6.92
CA MET A 206 9.77 -16.42 7.21
C MET A 206 9.06 -16.30 8.56
N PHE A 207 7.83 -16.77 8.69
CA PHE A 207 7.09 -16.73 9.94
C PHE A 207 6.07 -17.86 10.02
N GLU A 208 5.67 -18.21 11.24
CA GLU A 208 4.65 -19.23 11.50
C GLU A 208 3.31 -18.57 11.81
N VAL A 209 2.24 -19.19 11.34
CA VAL A 209 0.85 -18.86 11.66
C VAL A 209 0.23 -20.03 12.44
N ASP A 210 -0.48 -19.73 13.53
CA ASP A 210 -1.17 -20.73 14.35
C ASP A 210 -2.56 -21.11 13.79
N SER A 211 -3.27 -22.00 14.48
CA SER A 211 -4.63 -22.45 14.08
C SER A 211 -5.71 -21.38 14.17
N GLU A 212 -5.42 -20.26 14.84
CA GLU A 212 -6.33 -19.10 14.96
C GLU A 212 -6.00 -18.02 13.92
N GLY A 213 -5.01 -18.26 13.06
CA GLY A 213 -4.56 -17.31 12.05
C GLY A 213 -3.63 -16.22 12.59
N ASN A 214 -3.12 -16.34 13.83
CA ASN A 214 -2.18 -15.38 14.39
C ASN A 214 -0.74 -15.73 14.00
N VAL A 215 0.11 -14.71 13.85
CA VAL A 215 1.56 -14.93 13.78
C VAL A 215 2.05 -15.45 15.13
N VAL A 216 2.75 -16.58 15.13
CA VAL A 216 3.34 -17.17 16.35
C VAL A 216 4.44 -16.25 16.86
N ALA A 217 4.34 -15.84 18.13
CA ALA A 217 5.30 -14.92 18.74
C ALA A 217 6.73 -15.50 18.69
N GLY A 218 7.68 -14.72 18.17
CA GLY A 218 9.09 -15.12 18.04
C GLY A 218 9.39 -16.04 16.85
N SER A 219 8.42 -16.35 16.00
CA SER A 219 8.64 -17.18 14.79
C SER A 219 9.22 -16.40 13.60
N VAL A 220 9.22 -15.07 13.64
CA VAL A 220 9.67 -14.23 12.53
C VAL A 220 11.19 -14.33 12.38
N VAL A 221 11.63 -14.82 11.23
CA VAL A 221 13.02 -14.87 10.80
C VAL A 221 13.21 -13.95 9.60
N GLU A 222 14.20 -13.09 9.70
CA GLU A 222 14.56 -12.09 8.71
C GLU A 222 15.80 -12.53 7.91
N GLY A 223 15.78 -12.40 6.58
CA GLY A 223 17.02 -12.42 5.80
C GLY A 223 17.80 -13.72 5.81
N MET A 224 17.12 -14.88 5.72
CA MET A 224 17.81 -16.16 5.67
C MET A 224 18.60 -16.28 4.36
N ASP A 225 19.94 -16.39 4.48
CA ASP A 225 20.84 -16.75 3.40
C ASP A 225 20.39 -18.09 2.80
N SER A 226 19.76 -18.03 1.62
CA SER A 226 19.59 -19.17 0.72
C SER A 226 19.09 -20.45 1.38
N MET A 227 17.97 -20.41 2.11
CA MET A 227 17.15 -21.62 2.10
C MET A 227 16.56 -21.68 0.69
N CYS A 228 17.25 -22.40 -0.20
CA CYS A 228 16.69 -22.82 -1.48
C CYS A 228 15.49 -23.71 -1.15
N ILE A 229 14.34 -23.10 -0.94
CA ILE A 229 13.06 -23.78 -1.05
C ILE A 229 12.91 -24.01 -2.55
N ALA A 230 13.54 -25.10 -3.02
CA ALA A 230 13.60 -25.45 -4.42
C ALA A 230 12.17 -25.44 -5.02
N PRO A 231 12.02 -24.90 -6.23
CA PRO A 231 11.22 -23.68 -6.37
C PRO A 231 9.85 -23.94 -7.00
N CYS A 232 8.93 -23.03 -6.76
CA CYS A 232 8.15 -22.49 -7.87
C CYS A 232 9.15 -21.94 -8.90
N ARG A 233 9.70 -22.83 -9.74
CA ARG A 233 10.67 -22.46 -10.77
C ARG A 233 9.93 -21.64 -11.80
N TYR A 234 10.56 -20.53 -12.15
CA TYR A 234 10.48 -19.85 -13.44
C TYR A 234 9.85 -20.70 -14.54
#